data_AF-A0A0F3P5J5-F1
#
_entry.id   AF-A0A0F3P5J5-F1
#
_cell.length_a   1.000
_cell.length_b   1.000
_cell.length_c   1.000
_cell.angle_alpha   90.00
_cell.angle_beta   90.00
_cell.angle_gamma   90.00
#
_symmetry.space_group_name_H-M   'P 1'
#
loop_
_entity.id
_entity.type
_entity.pdbx_description
1 polymer ?
#
loop_
_entity_poly.entity_id
_entity_poly.type
_entity_poly.pdbx_seq_one_letter_code
_entity_poly.pdbx_strand_id
1 'polypeptide(L)'
;MAVHSIDRNTWLTKLERIKLLSSKNQDIKFNNLGHIIDLKMLEEQYKELDSNKAIGIDGITKEDYGKKLKANLLSLLTRIRKGQYQAKPARIVKIPKE
;
A
#
# COMPACT_ATOMS: atom_id res chain seq x y z
N MET A 1 -31.51 -0.85 19.74
CA MET A 1 -30.38 -1.64 19.21
C MET A 1 -29.49 -0.70 18.42
N ALA A 2 -28.43 -0.18 19.03
CA ALA A 2 -27.47 0.66 18.32
C ALA A 2 -26.61 -0.25 17.45
N VAL A 3 -26.90 -0.30 16.14
CA VAL A 3 -25.99 -0.89 15.18
C VAL A 3 -24.81 0.07 15.10
N HIS A 4 -23.85 -0.11 16.00
CA HIS A 4 -22.53 0.48 15.80
C HIS A 4 -21.99 -0.16 14.52
N SER A 5 -22.05 0.60 13.42
CA SER A 5 -21.24 0.32 12.24
C SER A 5 -19.79 0.36 12.71
N ILE A 6 -19.24 -0.82 13.04
CA ILE A 6 -17.80 -1.02 13.08
C ILE A 6 -17.42 -0.98 11.60
N ASP A 7 -17.26 0.23 11.07
CA ASP A 7 -16.78 0.45 9.71
C ASP A 7 -15.37 -0.14 9.64
N ARG A 8 -15.30 -1.43 9.33
CA ARG A 8 -14.06 -2.08 8.87
C ARG A 8 -13.51 -1.20 7.76
N ASN A 9 -12.22 -0.94 7.79
CA ASN A 9 -11.56 -0.12 6.78
C ASN A 9 -11.98 -0.58 5.38
N THR A 10 -12.65 0.31 4.65
CA THR A 10 -13.40 -0.04 3.44
C THR A 10 -12.53 -0.71 2.38
N TRP A 11 -11.23 -0.39 2.35
CA TRP A 11 -10.25 -1.01 1.45
C TRP A 11 -9.94 -2.47 1.82
N LEU A 12 -9.93 -2.84 3.11
CA LEU A 12 -9.70 -4.20 3.57
C LEU A 12 -10.84 -5.11 3.11
N THR A 13 -12.08 -4.67 3.26
CA THR A 13 -13.25 -5.42 2.78
C THR A 13 -13.24 -5.60 1.26
N LYS A 14 -12.75 -4.60 0.50
CA LYS A 14 -12.56 -4.73 -0.95
C LYS A 14 -11.52 -5.81 -1.29
N LEU A 15 -10.38 -5.85 -0.58
CA LEU A 15 -9.36 -6.89 -0.77
C LEU A 15 -9.85 -8.28 -0.37
N GLU A 16 -10.54 -8.42 0.76
CA GLU A 16 -11.16 -9.68 1.19
C GLU A 16 -12.12 -10.22 0.14
N ARG A 17 -12.94 -9.34 -0.47
CA ARG A 17 -13.84 -9.70 -1.55
C ARG A 17 -13.09 -10.20 -2.78
N ILE A 18 -11.98 -9.55 -3.16
CA ILE A 18 -11.16 -10.00 -4.30
C ILE A 18 -10.53 -11.35 -4.01
N LYS A 19 -9.99 -11.55 -2.81
CA LYS A 19 -9.46 -12.84 -2.37
C LYS A 19 -10.51 -13.94 -2.48
N LEU A 20 -11.72 -13.69 -1.97
CA LEU A 20 -12.84 -14.65 -2.03
C LEU A 20 -13.25 -14.99 -3.46
N LEU A 21 -13.36 -13.98 -4.33
CA LEU A 21 -13.74 -14.19 -5.72
C LEU A 21 -12.66 -14.94 -6.50
N SER A 22 -11.39 -14.57 -6.30
CA SER A 22 -10.23 -15.22 -6.92
C SER A 22 -10.07 -16.67 -6.46
N SER A 23 -10.41 -17.00 -5.21
CA SER A 23 -10.35 -18.37 -4.71
C SER A 23 -11.49 -19.24 -5.24
N LYS A 24 -12.65 -18.65 -5.56
CA LYS A 24 -13.84 -19.37 -6.04
C LYS A 24 -13.82 -19.59 -7.56
N ASN A 25 -13.22 -18.68 -8.31
CA ASN A 25 -13.16 -18.76 -9.76
C ASN A 25 -11.78 -18.29 -10.24
N GLN A 26 -10.95 -19.23 -10.70
CA GLN A 26 -9.60 -18.91 -11.20
C GLN A 26 -9.63 -18.17 -12.55
N ASP A 27 -10.72 -18.23 -13.31
CA ASP A 27 -10.86 -17.57 -14.60
C ASP A 27 -11.30 -16.10 -14.48
N ILE A 28 -11.63 -15.64 -13.26
CA ILE A 28 -12.07 -14.25 -13.05
C ILE A 28 -10.94 -13.26 -13.37
N LYS A 29 -11.26 -12.23 -14.15
CA LYS A 29 -10.33 -11.15 -14.50
C LYS A 29 -10.72 -9.85 -13.82
N PHE A 30 -9.84 -9.33 -12.97
CA PHE A 30 -9.99 -8.02 -12.35
C PHE A 30 -9.33 -6.95 -13.24
N ASN A 31 -10.15 -6.25 -14.02
CA ASN A 31 -9.64 -5.29 -15.02
C ASN A 31 -9.00 -4.02 -14.41
N ASN A 32 -9.30 -3.71 -13.15
CA ASN A 32 -8.75 -2.53 -12.46
C ASN A 32 -8.73 -2.72 -10.95
N LEU A 33 -7.55 -2.75 -10.33
CA LEU A 33 -7.37 -2.79 -8.87
C LEU A 33 -7.11 -1.41 -8.24
N GLY A 34 -6.87 -0.38 -9.06
CA GLY A 34 -6.49 0.95 -8.61
C GLY A 34 -7.53 1.62 -7.72
N HIS A 35 -8.82 1.32 -7.89
CA HIS A 35 -9.92 1.85 -7.06
C HIS A 35 -9.88 1.41 -5.58
N ILE A 36 -9.06 0.42 -5.24
CA ILE A 36 -8.83 -0.04 -3.86
C ILE A 36 -7.82 0.86 -3.16
N ILE A 37 -6.85 1.39 -3.90
CA ILE A 37 -5.76 2.22 -3.37
C ILE A 37 -6.31 3.62 -3.10
N ASP A 38 -6.57 3.93 -1.83
CA ASP A 38 -6.97 5.26 -1.38
C ASP A 38 -6.02 5.81 -0.31
N LEU A 39 -6.22 7.07 0.07
CA LEU A 39 -5.32 7.73 1.02
C LEU A 39 -5.32 7.05 2.39
N LYS A 40 -6.49 6.59 2.86
CA LYS A 40 -6.64 5.93 4.16
C LYS A 40 -5.90 4.59 4.19
N MET A 41 -6.04 3.79 3.12
CA MET A 41 -5.26 2.57 2.93
C MET A 41 -3.76 2.87 3.00
N LEU A 42 -3.29 3.87 2.26
CA LEU A 42 -1.87 4.22 2.22
C LEU A 42 -1.34 4.70 3.59
N GLU A 43 -2.15 5.43 4.36
CA GLU A 43 -1.80 5.85 5.73
C GLU A 43 -1.67 4.67 6.69
N GLU A 44 -2.58 3.69 6.59
CA GLU A 44 -2.54 2.48 7.41
C GLU A 44 -1.35 1.60 7.04
N GLN A 45 -1.11 1.40 5.74
CA GLN A 45 0.06 0.67 5.27
C GLN A 45 1.37 1.33 5.72
N TYR A 46 1.45 2.66 5.71
CA TYR A 46 2.63 3.36 6.25
C TYR A 46 2.86 3.06 7.74
N LYS A 47 1.79 2.98 8.55
CA LYS A 47 1.91 2.64 9.99
C LYS A 47 2.41 1.22 10.19
N GLU A 48 1.95 0.27 9.38
CA GLU A 48 2.32 -1.15 9.43
C GLU A 48 3.74 -1.44 8.94
N LEU A 49 4.38 -0.53 8.18
CA LEU A 49 5.76 -0.72 7.76
C LEU A 49 6.69 -0.85 8.97
N ASP A 50 7.62 -1.81 8.94
CA ASP A 50 8.65 -1.92 9.98
C ASP A 50 9.62 -0.72 9.89
N SER A 51 9.85 -0.06 11.02
CA SER A 51 10.78 1.07 11.14
C SER A 51 12.24 0.65 11.01
N ASN A 52 12.58 -0.61 11.27
CA ASN A 52 13.96 -1.11 11.18
C ASN A 52 14.33 -1.64 9.79
N LYS A 53 13.53 -1.36 8.75
CA LYS A 53 13.85 -1.79 7.39
C LYS A 53 15.08 -1.07 6.83
N ALA A 54 15.87 -1.83 6.07
CA ALA A 54 16.99 -1.30 5.31
C ALA A 54 16.53 -0.18 4.35
N ILE A 55 17.28 0.93 4.38
CA ILE A 55 17.01 2.12 3.54
C ILE A 55 17.23 1.79 2.06
N GLY A 56 16.38 2.33 1.20
CA GLY A 56 16.46 2.16 -0.26
C GLY A 56 17.63 2.91 -0.91
N ILE A 57 17.64 2.91 -2.24
CA ILE A 57 18.65 3.64 -3.03
C ILE A 57 18.55 5.17 -2.88
N ASP A 58 17.40 5.67 -2.41
CA ASP A 58 17.12 7.09 -2.30
C ASP A 58 17.46 7.67 -0.93
N GLY A 59 17.95 6.85 -0.01
CA GLY A 59 18.39 7.31 1.31
C GLY A 59 17.25 7.76 2.24
N ILE A 60 15.98 7.62 1.82
CA ILE A 60 14.85 8.11 2.61
C ILE A 60 14.48 7.07 3.67
N THR A 61 14.59 7.44 4.94
CA THR A 61 14.10 6.63 6.07
C THR A 61 12.57 6.69 6.18
N LYS A 62 11.98 5.75 6.93
CA LYS A 62 10.54 5.79 7.23
C LYS A 62 10.20 7.10 7.94
N GLU A 63 11.01 7.49 8.91
CA GLU A 63 10.87 8.70 9.73
C GLU A 63 10.93 9.97 8.87
N ASP A 64 11.91 10.06 7.96
CA ASP A 64 12.05 11.20 7.05
C ASP A 64 10.86 11.32 6.09
N TYR A 65 10.39 10.19 5.55
CA TYR A 65 9.18 10.16 4.74
C TYR A 65 7.95 10.63 5.54
N GLY A 66 7.87 10.24 6.82
CA GLY A 66 6.81 10.58 7.76
C GLY A 66 6.68 12.06 8.07
N LYS A 67 7.77 12.84 8.01
CA LYS A 67 7.76 14.30 8.31
C LYS A 67 6.75 15.07 7.46
N LYS A 68 6.49 14.62 6.23
CA LYS A 68 5.49 15.19 5.31
C LYS A 68 4.48 14.14 4.83
N LEU A 69 4.11 13.20 5.71
CA LEU A 69 3.34 12.00 5.37
C LEU A 69 2.15 12.28 4.44
N LYS A 70 1.22 13.13 4.86
CA LYS A 70 -0.01 13.40 4.10
C LYS A 70 0.28 13.94 2.69
N ALA A 71 1.21 14.87 2.56
CA ALA A 71 1.59 15.44 1.27
C ALA A 71 2.26 14.39 0.37
N ASN A 72 3.14 13.57 0.94
CA ASN A 72 3.81 12.49 0.22
C ASN A 72 2.81 11.44 -0.29
N LEU A 73 1.85 11.02 0.55
CA LEU A 73 0.82 10.05 0.17
C LEU A 73 -0.16 10.60 -0.86
N LEU A 74 -0.56 11.87 -0.78
CA LEU A 74 -1.38 12.52 -1.80
C LEU A 74 -0.66 12.59 -3.16
N SER A 75 0.63 12.94 -3.16
CA SER A 75 1.47 12.94 -4.36
C SER A 75 1.63 11.53 -4.94
N LEU A 76 1.87 10.53 -4.09
CA LEU A 76 1.92 9.12 -4.47
C LEU A 76 0.60 8.66 -5.11
N LEU A 77 -0.52 8.89 -4.44
CA LEU A 77 -1.85 8.52 -4.93
C LEU A 77 -2.13 9.17 -6.28
N THR A 78 -1.81 10.45 -6.44
CA THR A 78 -1.98 11.17 -7.72
C THR A 78 -1.16 10.52 -8.84
N ARG A 79 0.10 10.17 -8.58
CA ARG A 79 0.96 9.50 -9.57
C ARG A 79 0.43 8.10 -9.92
N ILE A 80 -0.03 7.32 -8.94
CA ILE A 80 -0.65 6.01 -9.17
C ILE A 80 -1.89 6.17 -10.07
N ARG A 81 -2.78 7.13 -9.76
CA ARG A 81 -4.01 7.37 -10.54
C ARG A 81 -3.76 7.82 -11.97
N LYS A 82 -2.68 8.56 -12.20
CA LYS A 82 -2.25 8.99 -13.54
C LYS A 82 -1.42 7.94 -14.29
N GLY A 83 -1.12 6.79 -13.69
CA GLY A 83 -0.20 5.80 -14.28
C GLY A 83 1.25 6.30 -14.38
N GLN A 84 1.60 7.33 -13.62
CA GLN A 84 2.92 7.99 -13.61
C GLN A 84 3.80 7.50 -12.45
N TYR A 85 3.28 6.63 -11.59
CA TYR A 85 4.07 6.05 -10.53
C TYR A 85 5.04 5.02 -11.09
N GLN A 86 6.33 5.35 -11.03
CA GLN A 86 7.42 4.43 -11.33
C GLN A 86 8.16 4.12 -10.03
N ALA A 87 8.18 2.84 -9.65
CA ALA A 87 8.95 2.39 -8.50
C ALA A 87 10.44 2.57 -8.78
N LYS A 88 11.19 3.01 -7.76
CA LYS A 88 12.65 3.08 -7.82
C LYS A 88 13.25 1.67 -7.81
N PRO A 89 14.40 1.44 -8.46
CA PRO A 89 15.07 0.14 -8.40
C PRO A 89 15.43 -0.23 -6.95
N ALA A 90 15.42 -1.53 -6.66
CA ALA A 90 15.78 -2.04 -5.34
C ALA A 90 17.29 -1.85 -5.08
N ARG A 91 17.66 -1.55 -3.83
CA ARG A 91 19.06 -1.51 -3.41
C ARG A 91 19.57 -2.94 -3.22
N ILE A 92 20.54 -3.34 -4.02
CA ILE A 92 21.17 -4.67 -3.90
C ILE A 92 22.32 -4.59 -2.90
N VAL A 93 22.28 -5.44 -1.88
CA VAL A 93 23.35 -5.61 -0.88
C VAL A 93 23.64 -7.10 -0.76
N LYS A 94 24.92 -7.47 -0.84
CA LYS A 94 25.35 -8.86 -0.59
C LYS A 94 25.39 -9.09 0.92
N ILE A 95 24.51 -9.95 1.41
CA ILE A 95 24.50 -10.41 2.79
C ILE A 95 25.14 -11.81 2.79
N PRO A 96 26.27 -12.02 3.47
CA PRO A 96 26.87 -13.35 3.59
C PRO A 96 25.88 -14.29 4.28
N LYS A 97 25.76 -15.51 3.78
CA LYS A 97 25.00 -16.57 4.45
C LYS A 97 25.98 -17.37 5.30
N GLU A 98 25.58 -17.67 6.53
CA GLU A 98 26.20 -18.71 7.35
C GLU A 98 25.85 -20.10 6.82
#